data_AF-A0A1E3H7U5-F1
#
_entry.id   AF-A0A1E3H7U5-F1
#
_cell.length_a   1.000
_cell.length_b   1.000
_cell.length_c   1.000
_cell.angle_alpha   90.00
_cell.angle_beta   90.00
_cell.angle_gamma   90.00
#
_symmetry.space_group_name_H-M   'P 1'
#
loop_
_entity.id
_entity.type
_entity.pdbx_description
1 polymer ?
#
loop_
_entity_poly.entity_id
_entity_poly.type
_entity_poly.pdbx_seq_one_letter_code
_entity_poly.pdbx_strand_id
1 'polypeptide(L)'
;MFLIRTLFWLTVVIALIPVNEQDVAASAAISPVEAGQAVYAAQAAVSDLGGFCERNPSVCEIGGRIASTMALKAKAGARYVYEYLETETGDGAATGDTLTEADRLPGWRGAADGREA
;
A
#
# COMPACT_ATOMS: atom_id res chain seq x y z
N MET A 1 -17.97 -12.95 9.93
CA MET A 1 -17.15 -12.13 9.00
C MET A 1 -16.29 -11.07 9.70
N PHE A 2 -16.51 -10.73 10.98
CA PHE A 2 -15.59 -9.85 11.72
C PHE A 2 -14.23 -10.53 11.96
N LEU A 3 -14.24 -11.79 12.44
CA LEU A 3 -13.03 -12.56 12.76
C LEU A 3 -12.08 -12.72 11.57
N ILE A 4 -12.59 -13.01 10.37
CA ILE A 4 -11.75 -13.14 9.16
C ILE A 4 -11.11 -11.80 8.81
N ARG A 5 -11.86 -10.70 8.91
CA ARG A 5 -11.32 -9.36 8.63
C ARG A 5 -10.27 -8.98 9.66
N THR A 6 -10.54 -9.16 10.96
CA THR A 6 -9.58 -8.84 12.02
C THR A 6 -8.33 -9.70 11.93
N LEU A 7 -8.48 -11.01 11.65
CA LEU A 7 -7.36 -11.91 11.50
C LEU A 7 -6.50 -11.53 10.29
N PHE A 8 -7.14 -11.29 9.14
CA PHE A 8 -6.44 -10.85 7.93
C PHE A 8 -5.62 -9.58 8.19
N TRP A 9 -6.23 -8.54 8.77
CA TRP A 9 -5.54 -7.29 9.04
C TRP A 9 -4.44 -7.45 10.09
N LEU A 10 -4.68 -8.23 11.15
CA LEU A 10 -3.68 -8.50 12.18
C LEU A 10 -2.46 -9.23 11.61
N THR A 11 -2.67 -10.24 10.77
CA THR A 11 -1.59 -10.94 10.07
C THR A 11 -0.79 -10.00 9.17
N VAL A 12 -1.45 -9.13 8.39
CA VAL A 12 -0.77 -8.16 7.51
C VAL A 12 0.09 -7.19 8.32
N VAL A 13 -0.44 -6.64 9.41
CA VAL A 13 0.31 -5.71 10.27
C VAL A 13 1.52 -6.39 10.89
N ILE A 14 1.34 -7.58 11.47
CA ILE A 14 2.45 -8.35 12.07
C ILE A 14 3.53 -8.67 11.05
N ALA A 15 3.15 -9.03 9.83
CA ALA A 15 4.10 -9.33 8.75
C ALA A 15 4.90 -8.10 8.29
N LEU A 16 4.37 -6.88 8.44
CA LEU A 16 5.03 -5.64 8.04
C LEU A 16 5.97 -5.09 9.13
N ILE A 17 5.81 -5.53 10.39
CA ILE A 17 6.66 -5.07 11.49
C ILE A 17 8.06 -5.69 11.33
N PRO A 18 9.12 -4.88 11.24
CA PRO A 18 10.48 -5.41 11.23
C PRO A 18 10.80 -6.03 12.58
N VAL A 19 11.35 -7.24 12.57
CA VAL A 19 11.80 -7.93 13.78
C VAL A 19 13.29 -7.63 13.98
N ASN A 20 13.71 -7.31 15.21
CA ASN A 20 15.13 -7.11 15.48
C ASN A 20 15.88 -8.44 15.32
N GLU A 21 17.02 -8.40 14.64
CA GLU A 21 17.86 -9.57 14.38
C GLU A 21 18.33 -10.24 15.68
N GLN A 22 18.46 -9.46 16.76
CA GLN A 22 18.86 -9.91 18.10
C GLN A 22 17.79 -10.83 18.75
N ASP A 23 16.51 -10.50 18.56
CA ASP A 23 15.37 -11.27 19.09
C ASP A 23 15.17 -12.58 18.29
N VAL A 24 15.47 -12.55 16.99
CA VAL A 24 15.46 -13.73 16.12
C VAL A 24 16.60 -14.69 16.47
N ALA A 25 17.81 -14.17 16.71
CA ALA A 25 18.98 -14.99 17.09
C ALA A 25 18.83 -15.67 18.46
N ALA A 26 18.12 -15.04 19.41
CA ALA A 26 17.78 -15.66 20.70
C ALA A 26 16.74 -16.79 20.58
N SER A 27 15.94 -16.77 19.51
CA SER A 27 14.89 -17.74 19.22
C SER A 27 15.43 -18.90 18.36
N ALA A 28 16.36 -19.70 18.90
CA ALA A 28 17.02 -20.81 18.21
C ALA A 28 16.08 -21.90 17.63
N ALA A 29 14.78 -21.84 17.93
CA ALA A 29 13.76 -22.78 17.45
C ALA A 29 13.01 -22.32 16.18
N ILE A 30 13.21 -21.07 15.73
CA ILE A 30 12.53 -20.52 14.56
C ILE A 30 13.58 -20.33 13.48
N SER A 31 13.69 -21.29 12.55
CA SER A 31 14.43 -21.04 11.32
C SER A 31 13.74 -19.87 10.60
N PRO A 32 14.41 -18.73 10.41
CA PRO A 32 13.79 -17.61 9.71
C PRO A 32 13.39 -18.09 8.32
N VAL A 33 12.12 -17.92 7.97
CA VAL A 33 11.68 -18.16 6.60
C VAL A 33 12.42 -17.16 5.74
N GLU A 34 13.34 -17.66 4.91
CA GLU A 34 14.06 -16.82 3.97
C GLU A 34 13.03 -16.16 3.04
N ALA A 35 13.17 -14.86 2.78
CA ALA A 35 12.20 -14.09 2.01
C ALA A 35 11.86 -14.77 0.66
N GLY A 36 12.85 -15.44 0.05
CA GLY A 36 12.67 -16.23 -1.17
C GLY A 36 11.69 -17.40 -1.02
N GLN A 37 11.69 -18.11 0.11
CA GLN A 37 10.75 -19.22 0.35
C GLN A 37 9.31 -18.73 0.53
N ALA A 38 9.12 -17.61 1.22
CA ALA A 38 7.81 -16.98 1.36
C ALA A 38 7.27 -16.51 0.00
N VAL A 39 8.12 -15.89 -0.82
CA VAL A 39 7.76 -15.48 -2.19
C VAL A 39 7.42 -16.70 -3.06
N TYR A 40 8.18 -17.79 -2.95
CA TYR A 40 7.88 -19.02 -3.68
C TYR A 40 6.52 -19.60 -3.30
N ALA A 41 6.24 -19.72 -2.00
CA ALA A 41 4.94 -20.20 -1.51
C ALA A 41 3.77 -19.31 -1.97
N ALA A 42 3.95 -17.99 -1.95
CA ALA A 42 2.94 -17.06 -2.46
C ALA A 42 2.71 -17.25 -3.96
N GLN A 43 3.76 -17.43 -4.75
CA GLN A 43 3.63 -17.69 -6.18
C GLN A 43 2.95 -19.03 -6.48
N ALA A 44 3.23 -20.07 -5.71
CA ALA A 44 2.52 -21.35 -5.82
C ALA A 44 1.02 -21.18 -5.58
N ALA A 45 0.63 -20.43 -4.55
CA ALA A 45 -0.78 -20.11 -4.29
C ALA A 45 -1.42 -19.28 -5.44
N VAL A 46 -0.68 -18.36 -6.06
CA VAL A 46 -1.16 -17.63 -7.25
C VAL A 46 -1.29 -18.56 -8.46
N SER A 47 -0.41 -19.55 -8.62
CA SER A 47 -0.54 -20.55 -9.68
C SER A 47 -1.82 -21.38 -9.54
N ASP A 48 -2.26 -21.69 -8.31
CA ASP A 48 -3.54 -22.38 -8.08
C ASP A 48 -4.75 -21.54 -8.50
N LEU A 49 -4.65 -20.20 -8.42
CA LEU A 49 -5.68 -19.30 -8.96
C LEU A 49 -5.80 -19.40 -10.48
N GLY A 50 -4.75 -19.82 -11.19
CA GLY A 50 -4.80 -20.09 -12.63
C GLY A 50 -5.89 -21.10 -12.99
N GLY A 51 -6.03 -22.17 -12.18
CA GLY A 51 -7.10 -23.15 -12.35
C GLY A 51 -8.51 -22.58 -12.09
N PHE A 52 -8.62 -21.54 -11.25
CA PHE A 52 -9.88 -20.81 -11.05
C PHE A 52 -10.21 -19.91 -12.24
N CYS A 53 -9.20 -19.25 -12.82
CA CYS A 53 -9.35 -18.42 -14.01
C CYS A 53 -9.82 -19.23 -15.23
N GLU A 54 -9.31 -20.45 -15.41
CA GLU A 54 -9.77 -21.36 -16.47
C GLU A 54 -11.30 -21.61 -16.38
N ARG A 55 -11.83 -21.70 -15.16
CA ARG A 55 -13.25 -21.95 -14.89
C ARG A 55 -14.11 -20.68 -14.95
N ASN A 56 -13.53 -19.51 -14.63
CA ASN A 56 -14.26 -18.23 -14.53
C ASN A 56 -13.42 -17.09 -15.14
N PRO A 57 -13.31 -17.01 -16.48
CA PRO A 57 -12.41 -16.07 -17.14
C PRO A 57 -12.79 -14.59 -16.91
N SER A 58 -14.09 -14.29 -16.82
CA SER A 58 -14.58 -12.92 -16.57
C SER A 58 -14.14 -12.37 -15.21
N VAL A 59 -14.02 -13.23 -14.19
CA VAL A 59 -13.60 -12.82 -12.84
C VAL A 59 -12.12 -12.44 -12.84
N CYS A 60 -11.28 -13.20 -13.54
CA CYS A 60 -9.85 -12.87 -13.62
C CYS A 60 -9.57 -11.64 -14.49
N GLU A 61 -10.37 -11.39 -15.54
CA GLU A 61 -10.25 -10.17 -16.34
C GLU A 61 -10.59 -8.91 -15.52
N ILE A 62 -11.72 -8.92 -14.81
CA ILE A 62 -12.12 -7.82 -13.92
C ILE A 62 -11.12 -7.67 -12.78
N GLY A 63 -10.73 -8.80 -12.16
CA GLY A 63 -9.77 -8.84 -11.06
C GLY A 63 -8.41 -8.27 -11.46
N GLY A 64 -7.90 -8.63 -12.63
CA GLY A 64 -6.62 -8.15 -13.16
C GLY A 64 -6.60 -6.63 -13.35
N ARG A 65 -7.68 -6.04 -13.87
CA ARG A 65 -7.81 -4.56 -13.99
C ARG A 65 -7.81 -3.85 -12.64
N ILE A 66 -8.49 -4.42 -11.66
CA ILE A 66 -8.53 -3.87 -10.30
C ILE A 66 -7.14 -4.00 -9.65
N ALA A 67 -6.52 -5.17 -9.77
CA ALA A 67 -5.20 -5.46 -9.22
C ALA A 67 -4.12 -4.54 -9.80
N SER A 68 -4.11 -4.32 -11.12
CA SER A 68 -3.13 -3.42 -11.76
C SER A 68 -3.28 -1.97 -11.28
N THR A 69 -4.52 -1.49 -11.17
CA THR A 69 -4.81 -0.14 -10.65
C THR A 69 -4.39 0.00 -9.19
N MET A 70 -4.70 -1.00 -8.35
CA MET A 70 -4.27 -1.02 -6.95
C MET A 70 -2.75 -1.09 -6.82
N ALA A 71 -2.06 -1.86 -7.67
CA ALA A 71 -0.60 -1.96 -7.64
C ALA A 71 0.08 -0.62 -7.95
N LEU A 72 -0.45 0.14 -8.92
CA LEU A 72 0.03 1.50 -9.20
C LEU A 72 -0.17 2.42 -7.99
N LYS A 73 -1.34 2.37 -7.36
CA LYS A 73 -1.63 3.14 -6.14
C LYS A 73 -0.73 2.75 -4.97
N ALA A 74 -0.48 1.45 -4.78
CA ALA A 74 0.40 0.95 -3.73
C ALA A 74 1.84 1.44 -3.91
N LYS A 75 2.37 1.42 -5.15
CA LYS A 75 3.69 1.97 -5.47
C LYS A 75 3.78 3.48 -5.21
N ALA A 76 2.77 4.23 -5.63
CA ALA A 76 2.70 5.67 -5.39
C ALA A 76 2.60 5.98 -3.88
N GLY A 77 1.77 5.24 -3.14
CA GLY A 77 1.63 5.40 -1.69
C GLY A 77 2.92 5.04 -0.93
N ALA A 78 3.59 3.95 -1.32
CA ALA A 78 4.88 3.58 -0.73
C ALA A 78 5.91 4.70 -0.94
N ARG A 79 6.03 5.23 -2.17
CA ARG A 79 6.91 6.35 -2.48
C ARG A 79 6.62 7.57 -1.61
N TYR A 80 5.34 7.95 -1.50
CA TYR A 80 4.93 9.09 -0.67
C TYR A 80 5.33 8.91 0.80
N VAL A 81 5.12 7.72 1.37
CA VAL A 81 5.53 7.43 2.76
C VAL A 81 7.05 7.49 2.92
N TYR A 82 7.82 6.95 1.97
CA TYR A 82 9.28 7.03 2.01
C TYR A 82 9.78 8.48 1.95
N GLU A 83 9.26 9.29 1.03
CA GLU A 83 9.61 10.71 0.91
C GLU A 83 9.25 11.48 2.21
N TYR A 84 8.08 11.21 2.80
CA TYR A 84 7.66 11.82 4.06
C TYR A 84 8.59 11.46 5.23
N LEU A 85 9.00 10.20 5.34
CA LEU A 85 9.92 9.76 6.39
C LEU A 85 11.33 10.35 6.19
N GLU A 86 11.78 10.50 4.94
CA GLU A 86 13.05 11.16 4.62
C GLU A 86 13.05 12.64 5.05
N THR A 87 11.93 13.36 4.84
CA THR A 87 11.78 14.76 5.30
C THR A 87 11.71 14.92 6.81
N GLU A 88 11.18 13.94 7.55
CA GLU A 88 11.11 14.00 9.02
C GLU A 88 12.43 13.57 9.69
N THR A 89 13.19 12.69 9.03
CA THR A 89 14.45 12.14 9.58
C THR A 89 15.69 12.96 9.15
N GLY A 90 15.55 13.84 8.16
CA GLY A 90 16.57 14.79 7.71
C GLY A 90 16.14 16.25 7.92
N ASP A 91 16.75 16.90 8.92
CA ASP A 91 16.68 18.35 9.24
C ASP A 91 15.28 18.96 9.48
N GLY A 92 14.93 19.05 10.77
CA GLY A 92 14.20 20.15 11.40
C GLY A 92 13.09 20.84 10.59
N ALA A 93 11.85 20.41 10.85
CA ALA A 93 10.66 21.26 10.80
C ALA A 93 10.57 22.27 9.65
N ALA A 94 10.52 21.79 8.40
CA ALA A 94 9.85 22.53 7.35
C ALA A 94 8.48 21.90 7.15
N THR A 95 7.52 22.35 7.95
CA THR A 95 6.09 22.20 7.65
C THR A 95 5.92 22.61 6.18
N GLY A 96 5.52 21.65 5.34
CA GLY A 96 5.20 21.85 3.93
C GLY A 96 3.91 22.66 3.78
N ASP A 97 3.88 23.84 4.39
CA ASP A 97 2.91 24.87 4.10
C ASP A 97 3.42 25.66 2.90
N THR A 98 3.26 25.08 1.71
CA THR A 98 3.42 25.81 0.45
C THR A 98 2.23 26.76 0.19
N LEU A 99 1.20 26.70 1.04
CA LEU A 99 0.02 27.53 0.96
C LEU A 99 0.21 28.77 1.82
N THR A 100 0.01 29.93 1.21
CA THR A 100 -0.06 31.18 1.96
C THR A 100 -1.42 31.29 2.63
N GLU A 101 -1.56 32.15 3.65
CA GLU A 101 -2.83 32.37 4.35
C GLU A 101 -3.96 32.81 3.39
N ALA A 102 -3.61 33.40 2.25
CA ALA A 102 -4.53 33.76 1.17
C ALA A 102 -5.15 32.54 0.46
N ASP A 103 -4.42 31.42 0.35
CA ASP A 103 -4.89 30.19 -0.31
C ASP A 103 -5.88 29.41 0.55
N ARG A 104 -5.93 29.71 1.86
CA ARG A 104 -6.77 29.02 2.85
C ARG A 104 -8.15 29.65 3.05
N LEU A 105 -8.41 30.80 2.44
CA LEU A 105 -9.73 31.43 2.47
C LEU A 105 -10.67 30.73 1.48
N PRO A 106 -11.95 30.48 1.81
CA PRO A 106 -12.89 29.84 0.91
C PRO A 106 -13.27 30.81 -0.23
N GLY A 107 -12.46 30.78 -1.29
CA GLY A 107 -12.57 31.62 -2.48
C GLY A 107 -12.95 30.85 -3.74
N TRP A 108 -13.79 29.82 -3.64
CA TRP A 108 -14.34 29.19 -4.84
C TRP A 108 -15.37 30.13 -5.49
N ARG A 109 -14.92 30.99 -6.41
CA ARG A 109 -15.75 31.45 -7.53
C ARG A 109 -15.12 30.91 -8.81
N GLY A 110 -15.80 29.95 -9.43
CA GLY A 110 -15.48 29.52 -10.79
C GLY A 110 -15.53 30.71 -11.73
N ALA A 111 -14.69 30.70 -12.76
CA ALA A 111 -14.67 31.71 -13.80
C ALA A 111 -16.11 31.93 -14.31
N ALA A 112 -16.63 33.14 -14.15
CA ALA A 112 -17.76 33.58 -14.96
C ALA A 112 -17.25 33.69 -16.40
N ASP A 113 -17.33 32.58 -17.12
CA ASP A 113 -17.25 32.54 -18.57
C ASP A 113 -18.36 33.44 -19.11
N GLY A 114 -17.95 34.58 -19.69
CA GLY A 114 -18.85 35.50 -20.35
C GLY A 114 -19.38 34.89 -21.63
N ARG A 115 -20.71 34.85 -21.77
CA ARG A 115 -21.40 34.74 -23.06
C ARG A 115 -22.71 35.53 -23.06
N GLU A 116 -22.76 36.45 -24.04
CA GLU A 116 -23.92 36.81 -24.87
C GLU A 116 -24.98 37.79 -24.31
N ALA A 117 -24.86 39.06 -24.73
CA ALA A 117 -25.91 39.83 -25.42
C ALA A 117 -25.28 41.02 -26.18
#